data_AF-A0A1Y4BJK9-F1
#
_entry.id   AF-A0A1Y4BJK9-F1
#
_cell.length_a   1.000
_cell.length_b   1.000
_cell.length_c   1.000
_cell.angle_alpha   90.00
_cell.angle_beta   90.00
_cell.angle_gamma   90.00
#
_symmetry.space_group_name_H-M   'P 1'
#
loop_
_entity.id
_entity.type
_entity.pdbx_description
1 polymer ?
#
loop_
_entity_poly.entity_id
_entity_poly.type
_entity_poly.pdbx_seq_one_letter_code
_entity_poly.pdbx_strand_id
1 'polypeptide(L)'
;MWRRSEVEQLTGLGRHTIQDLCNQNTSRDGLGFWEPAVMKPGYSRFDEGDLLAFYLVRQLTKVGFTPAEVGPVILSMTEKNDEFAGALRKRACALGTRRSVIDEQLAGLERLEEAAADSASDQRVYIVMERELAASAGRAVDAAARELRATDALRVKVEARLGEIARSLADAVRGEEARLSIGDVEADLTRLHDGERSDEQVLLARALMHFLSEAENGVPVELALGKGSFARLRQLAGTVTRETEQ
;
A
#
# COMPACT_ATOMS: atom_id res chain seq x y z
N MET A 1 -42.22 6.04 15.78
CA MET A 1 -41.34 6.12 16.97
C MET A 1 -41.08 4.72 17.50
N TRP A 2 -39.82 4.37 17.71
CA TRP A 2 -39.34 3.05 18.09
C TRP A 2 -38.78 3.02 19.52
N ARG A 3 -38.84 1.85 20.17
CA ARG A 3 -38.14 1.57 21.42
C ARG A 3 -36.69 1.18 21.13
N ARG A 4 -35.81 1.34 22.12
CA ARG A 4 -34.40 0.93 21.99
C ARG A 4 -34.22 -0.52 21.52
N SER A 5 -35.00 -1.47 22.04
CA SER A 5 -34.92 -2.88 21.62
C SER A 5 -35.24 -3.10 20.14
N GLU A 6 -36.14 -2.29 19.57
CA GLU A 6 -36.49 -2.34 18.15
C GLU A 6 -35.36 -1.72 17.32
N VAL A 7 -34.76 -0.62 17.80
CA VAL A 7 -33.57 -0.03 17.17
C VAL A 7 -32.40 -1.02 17.17
N GLU A 8 -32.13 -1.69 18.30
CA GLU A 8 -31.09 -2.74 18.41
C GLU A 8 -31.32 -3.83 17.35
N GLN A 9 -32.55 -4.32 17.21
CA GLN A 9 -32.90 -5.35 16.22
C GLN A 9 -32.75 -4.88 14.77
N LEU A 10 -33.17 -3.64 14.46
CA LEU A 10 -33.17 -3.12 13.10
C LEU A 10 -31.77 -2.70 12.62
N THR A 11 -30.96 -2.15 13.52
CA THR A 11 -29.64 -1.59 13.19
C THR A 11 -28.50 -2.57 13.49
N GLY A 12 -28.75 -3.58 14.32
CA GLY A 12 -27.71 -4.48 14.84
C GLY A 12 -26.71 -3.80 15.78
N LEU A 13 -26.97 -2.55 16.20
CA LEU A 13 -26.17 -1.87 17.21
C LEU A 13 -26.54 -2.41 18.59
N GLY A 14 -25.52 -2.71 19.40
CA GLY A 14 -25.73 -3.15 20.78
C GLY A 14 -26.25 -2.01 21.66
N ARG A 15 -26.95 -2.37 22.74
CA ARG A 15 -27.46 -1.44 23.75
C ARG A 15 -26.43 -0.39 24.19
N HIS A 16 -25.21 -0.83 24.49
CA HIS A 16 -24.14 0.04 24.98
C HIS A 16 -23.72 1.04 23.92
N THR A 17 -23.56 0.63 22.66
CA THR A 17 -23.25 1.54 21.55
C THR A 17 -24.33 2.60 21.35
N ILE A 18 -25.61 2.23 21.39
CA ILE A 18 -26.71 3.19 21.28
C ILE A 18 -26.69 4.16 22.48
N GLN A 19 -26.41 3.67 23.68
CA GLN A 19 -26.26 4.51 24.87
C GLN A 19 -25.07 5.47 24.76
N ASP A 20 -23.91 5.01 24.30
CA ASP A 20 -22.70 5.82 24.19
C ASP A 20 -22.84 6.92 23.10
N LEU A 21 -23.60 6.63 22.04
CA LEU A 21 -23.97 7.62 21.03
C LEU A 21 -24.90 8.72 21.59
N CYS A 22 -25.79 8.35 22.53
CA CYS A 22 -26.79 9.25 23.09
C CYS A 22 -26.34 9.97 24.39
N ASN A 23 -25.36 9.43 25.11
CA ASN A 23 -24.93 9.93 26.41
C ASN A 23 -23.89 11.05 26.25
N GLN A 24 -24.28 12.30 26.53
CA GLN A 24 -23.40 13.48 26.53
C GLN A 24 -22.47 13.59 27.76
N ASN A 25 -22.26 12.52 28.53
CA ASN A 25 -21.49 12.59 29.76
C ASN A 25 -19.99 12.81 29.45
N THR A 26 -19.50 14.02 29.72
CA THR A 26 -18.16 14.56 29.42
C THR A 26 -16.98 13.89 30.14
N SER A 27 -17.18 12.76 30.84
CA SER A 27 -16.16 12.16 31.71
C SER A 27 -15.66 10.77 31.28
N ARG A 28 -16.30 10.09 30.33
CA ARG A 28 -15.85 8.80 29.79
C ARG A 28 -16.41 8.59 28.39
N ASP A 29 -15.55 8.55 27.38
CA ASP A 29 -15.65 7.86 26.06
C ASP A 29 -16.99 7.85 25.29
N GLY A 30 -18.02 8.56 25.75
CA GLY A 30 -19.31 8.71 25.11
C GLY A 30 -19.17 9.67 23.94
N LEU A 31 -19.64 9.25 22.78
CA LEU A 31 -19.61 10.08 21.58
C LEU A 31 -20.59 11.24 21.68
N GLY A 32 -21.71 11.05 22.39
CA GLY A 32 -22.59 12.12 22.88
C GLY A 32 -23.13 13.10 21.83
N PHE A 33 -23.08 12.78 20.54
CA PHE A 33 -23.43 13.73 19.49
C PHE A 33 -24.87 13.60 18.99
N TRP A 34 -25.63 12.61 19.48
CA TRP A 34 -26.99 12.34 19.01
C TRP A 34 -28.02 12.40 20.15
N GLU A 35 -29.13 13.11 19.96
CA GLU A 35 -30.21 13.20 20.94
C GLU A 35 -31.47 12.51 20.39
N PRO A 36 -32.03 11.49 21.06
CA PRO A 36 -33.27 10.84 20.64
C PRO A 36 -34.45 11.81 20.66
N ALA A 37 -35.41 11.59 19.75
CA ALA A 37 -36.64 12.41 19.67
C ALA A 37 -37.41 12.55 21.00
N VAL A 38 -37.36 11.53 21.87
CA VAL A 38 -37.81 11.65 23.27
C VAL A 38 -36.80 11.00 24.21
N MET A 39 -36.25 11.79 25.14
CA MET A 39 -35.42 11.30 26.23
C MET A 39 -36.08 11.56 27.60
N LYS A 40 -36.41 10.50 28.33
CA LYS A 40 -36.84 10.54 29.74
C LYS A 40 -36.01 9.53 30.56
N PRO A 41 -35.83 9.72 31.87
CA PRO A 41 -35.13 8.74 32.71
C PRO A 41 -35.74 7.34 32.55
N GLY A 42 -34.93 6.39 32.06
CA GLY A 42 -35.36 5.01 31.79
C GLY A 42 -36.22 4.79 30.54
N TYR A 43 -36.46 5.83 29.72
CA TYR A 43 -37.34 5.75 28.56
C TYR A 43 -36.85 6.61 27.41
N SER A 44 -36.45 5.96 26.32
CA SER A 44 -36.09 6.62 25.05
C SER A 44 -37.05 6.17 23.95
N ARG A 45 -37.49 7.12 23.13
CA ARG A 45 -38.15 6.85 21.85
C ARG A 45 -37.36 7.48 20.72
N PHE A 46 -37.23 6.72 19.66
CA PHE A 46 -36.46 7.10 18.48
C PHE A 46 -37.42 7.35 17.32
N ASP A 47 -37.21 8.40 16.54
CA ASP A 47 -37.96 8.65 15.31
C ASP A 47 -37.26 8.06 14.08
N GLU A 48 -37.69 8.47 12.89
CA GLU A 48 -37.14 7.97 11.63
C GLU A 48 -35.73 8.51 11.37
N GLY A 49 -35.47 9.78 11.72
CA GLY A 49 -34.15 10.39 11.62
C GLY A 49 -33.14 9.68 12.51
N ASP A 50 -33.55 9.35 13.74
CA ASP A 50 -32.76 8.56 14.68
C ASP A 50 -32.36 7.19 14.08
N LEU A 51 -33.32 6.49 13.46
CA LEU A 51 -33.05 5.19 12.82
C LEU A 51 -32.07 5.31 11.65
N LEU A 52 -32.24 6.32 10.79
CA LEU A 52 -31.34 6.56 9.66
C LEU A 52 -29.92 6.88 10.13
N ALA A 53 -29.79 7.68 11.18
CA ALA A 53 -28.49 7.99 11.79
C ALA A 53 -27.82 6.73 12.36
N PHE A 54 -28.54 5.92 13.13
CA PHE A 54 -27.98 4.66 13.65
C PHE A 54 -27.63 3.64 12.55
N TYR A 55 -28.43 3.59 11.48
CA TYR A 55 -28.09 2.80 10.31
C TYR A 55 -26.77 3.27 9.68
N LEU A 56 -26.57 4.59 9.54
CA LEU A 56 -25.32 5.17 9.05
C LEU A 56 -24.12 4.88 9.96
N VAL A 57 -24.29 5.04 11.28
CA VAL A 57 -23.26 4.63 12.27
C VAL A 57 -22.86 3.17 12.07
N ARG A 58 -23.84 2.27 11.88
CA ARG A 58 -23.56 0.86 11.62
C ARG A 58 -22.77 0.66 10.33
N GLN A 59 -23.12 1.34 9.24
CA GLN A 59 -22.38 1.21 7.98
C GLN A 59 -20.94 1.73 8.11
N LEU A 60 -20.74 2.88 8.74
CA LEU A 60 -19.42 3.47 8.92
C LEU A 60 -18.53 2.61 9.82
N THR A 61 -19.05 2.12 10.94
CA THR A 61 -18.30 1.21 11.82
C THR A 61 -17.95 -0.11 11.14
N LYS A 62 -18.85 -0.66 10.31
CA LYS A 62 -18.59 -1.88 9.53
C LYS A 62 -17.42 -1.73 8.56
N VAL A 63 -17.23 -0.54 7.98
CA VAL A 63 -16.11 -0.25 7.07
C VAL A 63 -14.88 0.34 7.79
N GLY A 64 -14.84 0.25 9.12
CA GLY A 64 -13.66 0.53 9.92
C GLY A 64 -13.48 1.98 10.35
N PHE A 65 -14.54 2.79 10.39
CA PHE A 65 -14.52 4.05 11.13
C PHE A 65 -14.60 3.77 12.63
N THR A 66 -13.76 4.45 13.40
CA THR A 66 -13.77 4.41 14.86
C THR A 66 -14.95 5.22 15.41
N PRO A 67 -15.40 4.92 16.64
CA PRO A 67 -16.43 5.70 17.32
C PRO A 67 -16.21 7.22 17.20
N ALA A 68 -15.00 7.70 17.48
CA ALA A 68 -14.66 9.13 17.49
C ALA A 68 -14.75 9.79 16.10
N GLU A 69 -14.59 9.02 15.01
CA GLU A 69 -14.66 9.54 13.64
C GLU A 69 -16.09 9.59 13.09
N VAL A 70 -16.99 8.73 13.61
CA VAL A 70 -18.34 8.57 13.06
C VAL A 70 -19.18 9.84 13.21
N GLY A 71 -19.12 10.52 14.35
CA GLY A 71 -19.90 11.74 14.61
C GLY A 71 -19.63 12.84 13.58
N PRO A 72 -18.38 13.32 13.44
CA PRO A 72 -18.03 14.33 12.43
C PRO A 72 -18.40 13.94 11.00
N VAL A 73 -18.18 12.65 10.64
CA VAL A 73 -18.48 12.15 9.29
C VAL A 73 -19.98 12.17 9.01
N ILE A 74 -20.83 11.77 9.98
CA ILE A 74 -22.29 11.83 9.81
C ILE A 74 -22.76 13.28 9.71
N LEU A 75 -22.23 14.19 10.53
CA LEU A 75 -22.61 15.60 10.47
C LEU A 75 -22.29 16.23 9.09
N SER A 76 -21.12 15.91 8.53
CA SER A 76 -20.73 16.39 7.20
C SER A 76 -21.65 15.92 6.05
N MET A 77 -22.48 14.88 6.25
CA MET A 77 -23.44 14.46 5.22
C MET A 77 -24.53 15.50 4.97
N THR A 78 -24.82 16.33 5.97
CA THR A 78 -25.86 17.37 5.88
C THR A 78 -25.33 18.66 5.25
N GLU A 79 -24.02 18.79 5.16
CA GLU A 79 -23.34 19.91 4.53
C GLU A 79 -23.33 19.73 3.01
N LYS A 80 -23.40 20.84 2.25
CA LYS A 80 -23.39 20.80 0.78
C LYS A 80 -21.98 20.62 0.19
N ASN A 81 -21.01 20.22 0.99
CA ASN A 81 -19.60 20.07 0.61
C ASN A 81 -19.23 18.60 0.37
N ASP A 82 -18.05 18.38 -0.19
CA ASP A 82 -17.52 17.05 -0.50
C ASP A 82 -16.85 16.37 0.72
N GLU A 83 -17.07 16.85 1.94
CA GLU A 83 -16.36 16.38 3.13
C GLU A 83 -16.69 14.94 3.46
N PHE A 84 -17.96 14.56 3.42
CA PHE A 84 -18.38 13.18 3.63
C PHE A 84 -17.75 12.23 2.59
N ALA A 85 -17.86 12.58 1.30
CA ALA A 85 -17.26 11.81 0.22
C ALA A 85 -15.73 11.74 0.35
N GLY A 86 -15.10 12.83 0.79
CA GLY A 86 -13.67 12.91 1.10
C GLY A 86 -13.25 11.94 2.20
N ALA A 87 -14.02 11.87 3.30
CA ALA A 87 -13.77 10.94 4.41
C ALA A 87 -13.86 9.48 3.96
N LEU A 88 -14.87 9.13 3.13
CA LEU A 88 -15.00 7.78 2.56
C LEU A 88 -13.84 7.44 1.62
N ARG A 89 -13.45 8.36 0.72
CA ARG A 89 -12.30 8.17 -0.18
C ARG A 89 -11.00 7.97 0.60
N LYS A 90 -10.79 8.74 1.67
CA LYS A 90 -9.63 8.59 2.56
C LYS A 90 -9.61 7.22 3.23
N ARG A 91 -10.76 6.74 3.73
CA ARG A 91 -10.88 5.39 4.32
C ARG A 91 -10.61 4.30 3.28
N ALA A 92 -11.19 4.43 2.09
CA ALA A 92 -10.97 3.48 1.00
C ALA A 92 -9.49 3.41 0.60
N CYS A 93 -8.80 4.56 0.50
CA CYS A 93 -7.37 4.63 0.25
C CYS A 93 -6.56 3.90 1.34
N ALA A 94 -6.84 4.17 2.62
CA ALA A 94 -6.16 3.51 3.74
C ALA A 94 -6.36 1.98 3.75
N LEU A 95 -7.60 1.51 3.47
CA LEU A 95 -7.89 0.09 3.33
C LEU A 95 -7.18 -0.53 2.12
N GLY A 96 -7.13 0.20 0.99
CA GLY A 96 -6.39 -0.22 -0.20
C GLY A 96 -4.90 -0.40 0.07
N THR A 97 -4.27 0.55 0.78
CA THR A 97 -2.87 0.43 1.22
C THR A 97 -2.67 -0.77 2.13
N ARG A 98 -3.54 -0.98 3.12
CA ARG A 98 -3.45 -2.13 4.01
C ARG A 98 -3.60 -3.46 3.26
N ARG A 99 -4.53 -3.52 2.31
CA ARG A 99 -4.71 -4.70 1.45
C ARG A 99 -3.43 -4.98 0.67
N SER A 100 -2.84 -3.98 0.02
CA SER A 100 -1.59 -4.15 -0.73
C SER A 100 -0.45 -4.70 0.13
N VAL A 101 -0.34 -4.28 1.39
CA VAL A 101 0.66 -4.81 2.33
C VAL A 101 0.42 -6.30 2.64
N ILE A 102 -0.85 -6.69 2.86
CA ILE A 102 -1.20 -8.08 3.13
C ILE A 102 -0.98 -8.95 1.89
N ASP A 103 -1.38 -8.46 0.71
CA ASP A 103 -1.18 -9.17 -0.56
C ASP A 103 0.32 -9.40 -0.81
N GLU A 104 1.19 -8.43 -0.51
CA GLU A 104 2.66 -8.61 -0.58
C GLU A 104 3.19 -9.63 0.43
N GLN A 105 2.68 -9.61 1.66
CA GLN A 105 3.05 -10.60 2.68
C GLN A 105 2.67 -12.02 2.26
N LEU A 106 1.50 -12.20 1.64
CA LEU A 106 1.05 -13.49 1.11
C LEU A 106 1.96 -13.94 -0.05
N ALA A 107 2.25 -13.06 -1.01
CA ALA A 107 3.15 -13.38 -2.12
C ALA A 107 4.57 -13.72 -1.63
N GLY A 108 5.06 -13.07 -0.57
CA GLY A 108 6.32 -13.41 0.09
C GLY A 108 6.30 -14.81 0.71
N LEU A 109 5.20 -15.18 1.38
CA LEU A 109 5.03 -16.53 1.94
C LEU A 109 5.01 -17.61 0.85
N GLU A 110 4.30 -17.39 -0.25
CA GLU A 110 4.25 -18.31 -1.39
C GLU A 110 5.65 -18.53 -1.99
N ARG A 111 6.43 -17.45 -2.18
CA ARG A 111 7.81 -17.55 -2.68
C ARG A 111 8.71 -18.35 -1.74
N LEU A 112 8.59 -18.15 -0.43
CA LEU A 112 9.35 -18.89 0.56
C LEU A 112 8.95 -20.36 0.62
N GLU A 113 7.66 -20.67 0.53
CA GLU A 113 7.15 -22.05 0.52
C GLU A 113 7.66 -22.80 -0.72
N GLU A 114 7.54 -22.21 -1.90
CA GLU A 114 8.03 -22.82 -3.13
C GLU A 114 9.55 -23.04 -3.11
N ALA A 115 10.32 -22.09 -2.57
CA ALA A 115 11.77 -22.28 -2.39
C ALA A 115 12.09 -23.37 -1.36
N ALA A 116 11.29 -23.49 -0.29
CA ALA A 116 11.46 -24.53 0.72
C ALA A 116 11.11 -25.93 0.20
N ALA A 117 10.20 -26.03 -0.77
CA ALA A 117 9.80 -27.26 -1.42
C ALA A 117 10.90 -27.85 -2.34
N ASP A 118 11.94 -27.07 -2.68
CA ASP A 118 13.05 -27.57 -3.48
C ASP A 118 13.85 -28.65 -2.72
N SER A 119 14.16 -29.73 -3.43
CA SER A 119 14.86 -30.90 -2.90
C SER A 119 16.34 -30.65 -2.55
N ALA A 120 16.99 -29.65 -3.16
CA ALA A 120 18.39 -29.32 -2.92
C ALA A 120 18.52 -28.23 -1.85
N SER A 121 18.82 -28.63 -0.60
CA SER A 121 18.82 -27.72 0.55
C SER A 121 19.81 -26.55 0.45
N ASP A 122 20.91 -26.76 -0.28
CA ASP A 122 21.97 -25.77 -0.55
C ASP A 122 21.54 -24.70 -1.58
N GLN A 123 20.55 -25.00 -2.42
CA GLN A 123 20.05 -24.06 -3.45
C GLN A 123 18.90 -23.18 -2.99
N ARG A 124 18.20 -23.56 -1.90
CA ARG A 124 16.98 -22.88 -1.45
C ARG A 124 17.16 -21.38 -1.23
N VAL A 125 18.25 -20.97 -0.60
CA VAL A 125 18.53 -19.54 -0.34
C VAL A 125 18.72 -18.77 -1.65
N TYR A 126 19.41 -19.35 -2.63
CA TYR A 126 19.59 -18.74 -3.95
C TYR A 126 18.27 -18.66 -4.73
N ILE A 127 17.40 -19.65 -4.60
CA ILE A 127 16.05 -19.63 -5.19
C ILE A 127 15.20 -18.53 -4.56
N VAL A 128 15.26 -18.35 -3.23
CA VAL A 128 14.60 -17.21 -2.56
C VAL A 128 15.13 -15.90 -3.12
N MET A 129 16.45 -15.71 -3.19
CA MET A 129 17.06 -14.49 -3.72
C MET A 129 16.62 -14.19 -5.16
N GLU A 130 16.63 -15.19 -6.04
CA GLU A 130 16.18 -15.03 -7.44
C GLU A 130 14.73 -14.55 -7.52
N ARG A 131 13.83 -15.17 -6.75
CA ARG A 131 12.40 -14.85 -6.74
C ARG A 131 12.12 -13.48 -6.14
N GLU A 132 12.82 -13.11 -5.07
CA GLU A 132 12.72 -11.78 -4.48
C GLU A 132 13.25 -10.70 -5.44
N LEU A 133 14.39 -10.92 -6.10
CA LEU A 133 14.90 -10.00 -7.12
C LEU A 133 13.90 -9.81 -8.27
N ALA A 134 13.31 -10.88 -8.78
CA ALA A 134 12.34 -10.80 -9.87
C ALA A 134 11.06 -10.05 -9.46
N ALA A 135 10.53 -10.34 -8.27
CA ALA A 135 9.35 -9.67 -7.75
C ALA A 135 9.62 -8.19 -7.44
N SER A 136 10.76 -7.87 -6.83
CA SER A 136 11.19 -6.50 -6.57
C SER A 136 11.34 -5.70 -7.86
N ALA A 137 11.91 -6.31 -8.91
CA ALA A 137 11.95 -5.69 -10.24
C ALA A 137 10.54 -5.35 -10.75
N GLY A 138 9.59 -6.30 -10.67
CA GLY A 138 8.19 -6.06 -11.07
C GLY A 138 7.54 -4.91 -10.29
N ARG A 139 7.66 -4.90 -8.95
CA ARG A 139 7.12 -3.83 -8.09
C ARG A 139 7.74 -2.47 -8.40
N ALA A 140 9.04 -2.44 -8.67
CA ALA A 140 9.76 -1.23 -9.00
C ALA A 140 9.31 -0.64 -10.35
N VAL A 141 9.10 -1.48 -11.37
CA VAL A 141 8.49 -1.06 -12.64
C VAL A 141 7.07 -0.55 -12.43
N ASP A 142 6.26 -1.24 -11.64
CA ASP A 142 4.87 -0.84 -11.37
C ASP A 142 4.77 0.48 -10.61
N ALA A 143 5.68 0.72 -9.66
CA ALA A 143 5.78 1.99 -8.94
C ALA A 143 6.15 3.12 -9.91
N ALA A 144 7.20 2.92 -10.72
CA ALA A 144 7.66 3.89 -11.71
C ALA A 144 6.60 4.20 -12.78
N ALA A 145 5.91 3.18 -13.29
CA ALA A 145 4.90 3.32 -14.32
C ALA A 145 3.67 4.08 -13.81
N ARG A 146 3.24 3.84 -12.56
CA ARG A 146 2.16 4.60 -11.92
C ARG A 146 2.53 6.07 -11.70
N GLU A 147 3.75 6.31 -11.24
CA GLU A 147 4.27 7.65 -10.98
C GLU A 147 4.35 8.49 -12.26
N LEU A 148 4.92 7.92 -13.32
CA LEU A 148 5.12 8.58 -14.61
C LEU A 148 3.92 8.48 -15.55
N ARG A 149 2.84 7.79 -15.14
CA ARG A 149 1.67 7.48 -15.98
C ARG A 149 2.07 6.86 -17.32
N ALA A 150 3.02 5.93 -17.28
CA ALA A 150 3.54 5.26 -18.45
C ALA A 150 2.47 4.40 -19.14
N THR A 151 2.61 4.24 -20.46
CA THR A 151 1.75 3.32 -21.22
C THR A 151 2.12 1.86 -20.94
N ASP A 152 1.16 0.95 -21.10
CA ASP A 152 1.43 -0.49 -20.91
C ASP A 152 2.52 -1.02 -21.84
N ALA A 153 2.59 -0.51 -23.08
CA ALA A 153 3.63 -0.90 -24.04
C ALA A 153 5.03 -0.52 -23.54
N LEU A 154 5.17 0.63 -22.88
CA LEU A 154 6.43 1.08 -22.30
C LEU A 154 6.78 0.28 -21.04
N ARG A 155 5.77 0.04 -20.19
CA ARG A 155 5.89 -0.79 -18.97
C ARG A 155 6.44 -2.17 -19.30
N VAL A 156 5.88 -2.86 -20.29
CA VAL A 156 6.31 -4.22 -20.69
C VAL A 156 7.77 -4.25 -21.14
N LYS A 157 8.23 -3.24 -21.89
CA LYS A 157 9.64 -3.14 -22.30
C LYS A 157 10.58 -2.96 -21.11
N VAL A 158 10.25 -2.05 -20.20
CA VAL A 158 11.05 -1.78 -19.00
C VAL A 158 11.03 -2.97 -18.04
N GLU A 159 9.90 -3.66 -17.92
CA GLU A 159 9.76 -4.90 -17.16
C GLU A 159 10.68 -6.00 -17.70
N ALA A 160 10.71 -6.20 -19.02
CA ALA A 160 11.64 -7.14 -19.64
C ALA A 160 13.10 -6.78 -19.32
N ARG A 161 13.48 -5.50 -19.47
CA ARG A 161 14.84 -5.04 -19.22
C ARG A 161 15.25 -5.16 -17.76
N LEU A 162 14.41 -4.72 -16.82
CA LEU A 162 14.72 -4.83 -15.38
C LEU A 162 14.70 -6.29 -14.92
N GLY A 163 13.85 -7.13 -15.51
CA GLY A 163 13.84 -8.57 -15.30
C GLY A 163 15.13 -9.27 -15.76
N GLU A 164 15.74 -8.81 -16.87
CA GLU A 164 17.08 -9.28 -17.30
C GLU A 164 18.17 -8.92 -16.31
N ILE A 165 18.11 -7.71 -15.73
CA ILE A 165 19.04 -7.25 -14.69
C ILE A 165 18.90 -8.12 -13.44
N ALA A 166 17.68 -8.31 -12.95
CA ALA A 166 17.39 -9.16 -11.79
C ALA A 166 17.90 -10.61 -11.99
N ARG A 167 17.64 -11.20 -13.16
CA ARG A 167 18.11 -12.55 -13.49
C ARG A 167 19.62 -12.64 -13.53
N SER A 168 20.30 -11.68 -14.16
CA SER A 168 21.76 -11.68 -14.23
C SER A 168 22.42 -11.52 -12.86
N LEU A 169 21.80 -10.76 -11.95
CA LEU A 169 22.21 -10.69 -10.55
C LEU A 169 22.05 -12.07 -9.88
N ALA A 170 20.91 -12.73 -10.05
CA ALA A 170 20.68 -14.06 -9.49
C ALA A 170 21.70 -15.11 -9.99
N ASP A 171 21.98 -15.13 -11.30
CA ASP A 171 22.99 -15.99 -11.93
C ASP A 171 24.39 -15.72 -11.33
N ALA A 172 24.77 -14.45 -11.19
CA ALA A 172 26.03 -14.04 -10.60
C ALA A 172 26.19 -14.48 -9.14
N VAL A 173 25.11 -14.38 -8.33
CA VAL A 173 25.12 -14.84 -6.93
C VAL A 173 25.34 -16.36 -6.84
N ARG A 174 24.91 -17.14 -7.84
CA ARG A 174 25.17 -18.59 -7.94
C ARG A 174 26.59 -18.93 -8.39
N GLY A 175 27.42 -17.93 -8.72
CA GLY A 175 28.75 -18.14 -9.28
C GLY A 175 28.72 -18.55 -10.75
N GLU A 176 27.58 -18.36 -11.43
CA GLU A 176 27.50 -18.49 -12.88
C GLU A 176 28.10 -17.24 -13.54
N GLU A 177 28.48 -17.35 -14.82
CA GLU A 177 29.09 -16.25 -15.56
C GLU A 177 28.10 -15.08 -15.66
N ALA A 178 28.37 -14.02 -14.88
CA ALA A 178 27.50 -12.85 -14.82
C ALA A 178 27.40 -12.22 -16.21
N ARG A 179 26.18 -12.18 -16.76
CA ARG A 179 25.90 -11.52 -18.06
C ARG A 179 25.92 -10.00 -17.97
N LEU A 180 25.93 -9.46 -16.74
CA LEU A 180 25.95 -8.04 -16.45
C LEU A 180 27.06 -7.75 -15.43
N SER A 181 27.93 -6.81 -15.76
CA SER A 181 28.89 -6.22 -14.84
C SER A 181 28.28 -5.01 -14.14
N ILE A 182 28.88 -4.59 -13.02
CA ILE A 182 28.53 -3.31 -12.39
C ILE A 182 28.68 -2.14 -13.36
N GLY A 183 29.69 -2.22 -14.25
CA GLY A 183 29.94 -1.20 -15.27
C GLY A 183 28.81 -1.09 -16.29
N ASP A 184 28.08 -2.17 -16.56
CA ASP A 184 26.93 -2.15 -17.49
C ASP A 184 25.73 -1.43 -16.86
N VAL A 185 25.47 -1.69 -15.57
CA VAL A 185 24.40 -1.00 -14.83
C VAL A 185 24.74 0.48 -14.62
N GLU A 186 26.01 0.78 -14.30
CA GLU A 186 26.50 2.16 -14.22
C GLU A 186 26.46 2.87 -15.56
N ALA A 187 26.81 2.19 -16.66
CA ALA A 187 26.72 2.75 -18.01
C ALA A 187 25.26 3.00 -18.39
N ASP A 188 24.33 2.11 -18.05
CA ASP A 188 22.89 2.34 -18.25
C ASP A 188 22.42 3.56 -17.45
N LEU A 189 22.81 3.70 -16.18
CA LEU A 189 22.52 4.88 -15.35
C LEU A 189 23.21 6.17 -15.86
N THR A 190 24.41 6.08 -16.41
CA THR A 190 25.17 7.25 -16.90
C THR A 190 24.69 7.71 -18.27
N ARG A 191 24.31 6.80 -19.17
CA ARG A 191 23.67 7.13 -20.45
C ARG A 191 22.35 7.87 -20.24
N LEU A 192 21.69 7.63 -19.12
CA LEU A 192 20.51 8.40 -18.72
C LEU A 192 20.87 9.84 -18.37
N HIS A 193 22.10 10.16 -17.95
CA HIS A 193 22.51 11.52 -17.60
C HIS A 193 22.82 12.41 -18.82
N ASP A 194 23.42 11.86 -19.89
CA ASP A 194 24.14 12.65 -20.91
C ASP A 194 23.39 12.97 -22.25
N GLY A 195 22.04 12.94 -22.32
CA GLY A 195 21.34 13.25 -23.60
C GLY A 195 19.81 13.41 -23.57
N GLU A 196 19.20 13.60 -24.75
CA GLU A 196 17.73 13.53 -24.95
C GLU A 196 17.22 12.14 -24.54
N ARG A 197 16.50 12.07 -23.41
CA ARG A 197 16.04 10.82 -22.83
C ARG A 197 14.76 10.36 -23.53
N SER A 198 14.71 9.10 -23.96
CA SER A 198 13.44 8.49 -24.36
C SER A 198 12.55 8.23 -23.14
N ASP A 199 11.23 8.17 -23.33
CA ASP A 199 10.30 7.83 -22.23
C ASP A 199 10.66 6.48 -21.59
N GLU A 200 11.19 5.54 -22.39
CA GLU A 200 11.64 4.22 -21.94
C GLU A 200 12.81 4.32 -20.97
N GLN A 201 13.76 5.18 -21.30
CA GLN A 201 14.94 5.48 -20.48
C GLN A 201 14.54 6.14 -19.16
N VAL A 202 13.65 7.12 -19.19
CA VAL A 202 13.16 7.78 -17.97
C VAL A 202 12.44 6.79 -17.07
N LEU A 203 11.58 5.93 -17.65
CA LEU A 203 10.87 4.91 -16.90
C LEU A 203 11.82 3.87 -16.31
N LEU A 204 12.81 3.39 -17.06
CA LEU A 204 13.82 2.46 -16.59
C LEU A 204 14.66 3.07 -15.47
N ALA A 205 15.06 4.34 -15.58
CA ALA A 205 15.80 5.05 -14.52
C ALA A 205 14.99 5.10 -13.21
N ARG A 206 13.70 5.45 -13.32
CA ARG A 206 12.79 5.53 -12.17
C ARG A 206 12.57 4.15 -11.56
N ALA A 207 12.42 3.11 -12.38
CA ALA A 207 12.28 1.73 -11.91
C ALA A 207 13.57 1.24 -11.23
N LEU A 208 14.75 1.50 -11.80
CA LEU A 208 16.04 1.17 -11.17
C LEU A 208 16.22 1.87 -9.83
N MET A 209 15.76 3.12 -9.69
CA MET A 209 15.80 3.84 -8.41
C MET A 209 14.89 3.18 -7.36
N HIS A 210 13.67 2.81 -7.72
CA HIS A 210 12.77 2.06 -6.83
C HIS A 210 13.40 0.70 -6.44
N PHE A 211 13.90 -0.05 -7.42
CA PHE A 211 14.57 -1.34 -7.20
C PHE A 211 15.77 -1.22 -6.24
N LEU A 212 16.65 -0.24 -6.45
CA LEU A 212 17.83 -0.01 -5.60
C LEU A 212 17.51 0.68 -4.27
N SER A 213 16.25 1.10 -4.05
CA SER A 213 15.79 1.62 -2.77
C SER A 213 15.29 0.52 -1.82
N GLU A 214 14.94 -0.65 -2.36
CA GLU A 214 14.44 -1.78 -1.58
C GLU A 214 15.61 -2.51 -0.88
N ALA A 215 15.53 -2.61 0.46
CA ALA A 215 16.63 -3.14 1.27
C ALA A 215 16.92 -4.63 1.00
N GLU A 216 15.90 -5.39 0.58
CA GLU A 216 16.01 -6.82 0.24
C GLU A 216 16.95 -7.09 -0.95
N ASN A 217 17.11 -6.13 -1.86
CA ASN A 217 18.02 -6.25 -3.00
C ASN A 217 19.49 -6.01 -2.60
N GLY A 218 19.75 -5.50 -1.40
CA GLY A 218 21.10 -5.15 -0.97
C GLY A 218 22.04 -6.36 -0.93
N VAL A 219 21.62 -7.46 -0.29
CA VAL A 219 22.46 -8.66 -0.17
C VAL A 219 22.74 -9.29 -1.54
N PRO A 220 21.74 -9.56 -2.41
CA PRO A 220 22.03 -10.12 -3.73
C PRO A 220 22.92 -9.22 -4.60
N VAL A 221 22.72 -7.90 -4.55
CA VAL A 221 23.56 -6.96 -5.32
C VAL A 221 25.02 -6.97 -4.83
N GLU A 222 25.25 -6.98 -3.52
CA GLU A 222 26.60 -7.03 -2.95
C GLU A 222 27.31 -8.37 -3.24
N LEU A 223 26.55 -9.48 -3.25
CA LEU A 223 27.10 -10.80 -3.60
C LEU A 223 27.43 -10.91 -5.09
N ALA A 224 26.58 -10.37 -5.97
CA ALA A 224 26.79 -10.40 -7.41
C ALA A 224 27.89 -9.45 -7.88
N LEU A 225 27.91 -8.22 -7.35
CA LEU A 225 28.72 -7.11 -7.88
C LEU A 225 29.85 -6.69 -6.95
N GLY A 226 29.98 -7.32 -5.78
CA GLY A 226 31.01 -7.02 -4.80
C GLY A 226 30.64 -5.94 -3.78
N LYS A 227 31.56 -5.74 -2.84
CA LYS A 227 31.34 -4.91 -1.65
C LYS A 227 31.18 -3.42 -1.99
N GLY A 228 30.12 -2.80 -1.49
CA GLY A 228 29.80 -1.38 -1.65
C GLY A 228 29.00 -1.05 -2.91
N SER A 229 28.73 -2.04 -3.75
CA SER A 229 28.05 -1.87 -5.03
C SER A 229 26.60 -1.41 -4.85
N PHE A 230 25.88 -1.90 -3.84
CA PHE A 230 24.48 -1.52 -3.63
C PHE A 230 24.35 -0.03 -3.25
N ALA A 231 25.16 0.42 -2.30
CA ALA A 231 25.16 1.83 -1.87
C ALA A 231 25.55 2.78 -3.02
N ARG A 232 26.56 2.38 -3.82
CA ARG A 232 27.04 3.15 -4.96
C ARG A 232 25.97 3.28 -6.06
N LEU A 233 25.37 2.16 -6.46
CA LEU A 233 24.31 2.14 -7.48
C LEU A 233 23.08 2.94 -7.03
N ARG A 234 22.69 2.80 -5.75
CA ARG A 234 21.60 3.59 -5.17
C ARG A 234 21.86 5.09 -5.22
N GLN A 235 23.09 5.52 -4.90
CA GLN A 235 23.47 6.92 -4.99
C GLN A 235 23.38 7.43 -6.43
N LEU A 236 23.89 6.67 -7.38
CA LEU A 236 23.88 7.02 -8.80
C LEU A 236 22.44 7.08 -9.37
N ALA A 237 21.58 6.12 -9.02
CA ALA A 237 20.17 6.15 -9.42
C ALA A 237 19.43 7.36 -8.82
N GLY A 238 19.78 7.76 -7.60
CA GLY A 238 19.22 8.93 -6.93
C GLY A 238 19.64 10.27 -7.55
N THR A 239 20.84 10.38 -8.12
CA THR A 239 21.26 11.60 -8.83
C THR A 239 20.54 11.74 -10.15
N VAL A 240 20.45 10.65 -10.92
CA VAL A 240 19.80 10.64 -12.25
C VAL A 240 18.32 11.03 -12.18
N THR A 241 17.62 10.65 -11.10
CA THR A 241 16.17 10.89 -10.93
C THR A 241 15.82 12.29 -10.43
N ARG A 242 16.67 12.91 -9.60
CA ARG A 242 16.44 14.28 -9.08
C ARG A 242 16.57 15.36 -10.16
N GLU A 243 17.41 15.12 -11.16
CA GLU A 243 17.59 16.04 -12.28
C GLU A 243 16.46 15.94 -13.31
N THR A 244 15.75 14.82 -13.38
CA THR A 244 14.56 14.65 -14.24
C THR A 244 13.31 15.36 -13.69
N GLU A 245 13.36 15.87 -12.45
CA GLU A 245 12.25 16.58 -11.80
C GLU A 245 12.39 18.11 -11.88
N GLN A 246 13.49 18.62 -12.46
CA GLN A 246 13.74 20.04 -12.74
C GLN A 246 13.43 20.38 -14.20
#